data_AF-A0A8T4EZ91-F1
#
_entry.id   AF-A0A8T4EZ91-F1
#
_cell.length_a   1.000
_cell.length_b   1.000
_cell.length_c   1.000
_cell.angle_alpha   90.00
_cell.angle_beta   90.00
_cell.angle_gamma   90.00
#
_symmetry.space_group_name_H-M   'P 1'
#
loop_
_entity.id
_entity.type
_entity.pdbx_description
1 polymer ?
#
loop_
_entity_poly.entity_id
_entity_poly.type
_entity_poly.pdbx_seq_one_letter_code
_entity_poly.pdbx_strand_id
1 'polypeptide(L)'
;MTRHDVTDRAPAAAPPGEAGRTRLRPLYGLLTCGVVAVVIASAVTAGAAAEGVVVPGAAIAYGLPVFRVLLDVAALATLGFSLLPKLMGFADPERTEPVAARARRWAAGSALAWAFAALGSLVLSAADADPGGVPDLALYVDRIGIGQGLVVSASAAIASAAVGLLAVRFGESVPAELRVLVAGFGLLPLPVTGHASNWYWHDLSMVSMELHVLGASAWAGGLLAIALLLRGDNLAAVLPRFSKLATIALLVVTASGLFNGLVELALAPVARFPESLVTTGYGRLVLAKVVFAGVIALLGANIRWRLLPAIRRPALTAAPARSAFPAFPAFAVWVTAELAVMGLAYGVAVALTRAPVA
;
A
#
# COMPACT_ATOMS: atom_id res chain seq x y z
N MET A 1 66.27 -6.33 1.68
CA MET A 1 65.74 -4.96 1.66
C MET A 1 64.71 -4.88 0.53
N THR A 2 63.43 -5.11 0.83
CA THR A 2 62.28 -4.75 -0.04
C THR A 2 61.02 -4.85 0.82
N ARG A 3 60.56 -3.71 1.36
CA ARG A 3 59.26 -3.56 2.03
C ARG A 3 58.17 -3.56 0.97
N HIS A 4 57.19 -4.45 1.07
CA HIS A 4 55.93 -4.31 0.36
C HIS A 4 55.04 -3.31 1.10
N ASP A 5 54.94 -2.09 0.57
CA ASP A 5 53.93 -1.11 0.97
C ASP A 5 52.56 -1.55 0.41
N VAL A 6 51.78 -2.23 1.24
CA VAL A 6 50.33 -2.38 1.00
C VAL A 6 49.69 -1.08 1.47
N THR A 7 49.48 -0.15 0.56
CA THR A 7 48.63 1.02 0.80
C THR A 7 47.19 0.53 1.02
N ASP A 8 46.76 0.55 2.28
CA ASP A 8 45.38 0.35 2.71
C ASP A 8 44.53 1.53 2.18
N ARG A 9 44.08 1.43 0.92
CA ARG A 9 43.09 2.38 0.38
C ARG A 9 41.77 2.11 1.08
N ALA A 10 41.46 2.95 2.08
CA ALA A 10 40.13 3.05 2.64
C ALA A 10 39.10 3.16 1.50
N PRO A 11 38.01 2.37 1.51
CA PRO A 11 37.00 2.46 0.46
C PRO A 11 36.39 3.87 0.47
N ALA A 12 36.38 4.50 -0.71
CA ALA A 12 35.82 5.83 -0.90
C ALA A 12 34.36 5.85 -0.37
N ALA A 13 34.10 6.74 0.59
CA ALA A 13 32.74 6.98 1.08
C ALA A 13 31.88 7.43 -0.11
N ALA A 14 30.76 6.72 -0.35
CA ALA A 14 29.83 7.07 -1.41
C ALA A 14 29.39 8.54 -1.27
N PRO A 15 29.25 9.30 -2.37
CA PRO A 15 28.90 10.71 -2.30
C PRO A 15 27.56 10.89 -1.56
N PRO A 16 27.40 11.96 -0.77
CA PRO A 16 26.27 12.14 0.16
C PRO A 16 24.87 12.08 -0.49
N GLY A 17 24.75 12.20 -1.83
CA GLY A 17 23.51 12.06 -2.58
C GLY A 17 23.08 10.62 -2.93
N GLU A 18 24.00 9.66 -3.01
CA GLU A 18 23.67 8.27 -3.41
C GLU A 18 22.92 7.51 -2.30
N ALA A 19 23.28 7.76 -1.04
CA ALA A 19 22.59 7.19 0.12
C ALA A 19 21.14 7.68 0.25
N GLY A 20 20.86 8.92 -0.17
CA GLY A 20 19.50 9.47 -0.23
C GLY A 20 18.68 8.90 -1.39
N ARG A 21 19.28 8.84 -2.60
CA ARG A 21 18.64 8.26 -3.79
C ARG A 21 18.27 6.79 -3.59
N THR A 22 19.14 5.99 -2.99
CA THR A 22 18.87 4.57 -2.68
C THR A 22 17.75 4.36 -1.68
N ARG A 23 17.57 5.28 -0.72
CA ARG A 23 16.47 5.22 0.27
C ARG A 23 15.10 5.44 -0.37
N LEU A 24 15.01 6.29 -1.39
CA LEU A 24 13.74 6.68 -1.99
C LEU A 24 13.31 5.77 -3.16
N ARG A 25 14.18 4.89 -3.67
CA ARG A 25 13.84 3.94 -4.76
C ARG A 25 12.54 3.15 -4.54
N PRO A 26 12.25 2.61 -3.34
CA PRO A 26 11.01 1.86 -3.10
C PRO A 26 9.78 2.77 -3.14
N LEU A 27 9.89 4.00 -2.62
CA LEU A 27 8.83 5.00 -2.69
C LEU A 27 8.59 5.45 -4.13
N TYR A 28 9.66 5.72 -4.89
CA TYR A 28 9.54 6.04 -6.31
C TYR A 28 8.93 4.89 -7.10
N GLY A 29 9.32 3.64 -6.83
CA GLY A 29 8.73 2.45 -7.48
C GLY A 29 7.24 2.30 -7.19
N LEU A 30 6.83 2.47 -5.93
CA LEU A 30 5.41 2.42 -5.56
C LEU A 30 4.61 3.56 -6.22
N LEU A 31 5.15 4.77 -6.21
CA LEU A 31 4.52 5.95 -6.82
C LEU A 31 4.45 5.84 -8.36
N THR A 32 5.52 5.39 -9.03
CA THR A 32 5.49 5.20 -10.49
C THR A 32 4.52 4.10 -10.87
N CYS A 33 4.44 3.00 -10.12
CA CYS A 33 3.45 1.95 -10.37
C CYS A 33 2.02 2.46 -10.11
N GLY A 34 1.79 3.29 -9.08
CA GLY A 34 0.51 3.96 -8.85
C GLY A 34 0.13 4.95 -9.97
N VAL A 35 1.10 5.67 -10.54
CA VAL A 35 0.87 6.54 -11.71
C VAL A 35 0.56 5.71 -12.95
N VAL A 36 1.30 4.62 -13.21
CA VAL A 36 1.04 3.71 -14.34
C VAL A 36 -0.36 3.08 -14.21
N ALA A 37 -0.74 2.67 -13.01
CA ALA A 37 -2.08 2.21 -12.67
C ALA A 37 -3.17 3.24 -13.05
N VAL A 38 -2.98 4.50 -12.67
CA VAL A 38 -3.89 5.61 -13.00
C VAL A 38 -3.97 5.83 -14.50
N VAL A 39 -2.83 5.84 -15.20
CA VAL A 39 -2.78 6.03 -16.65
C VAL A 39 -3.51 4.90 -17.37
N ILE A 40 -3.29 3.64 -16.98
CA ILE A 40 -3.97 2.49 -17.57
C ILE A 40 -5.47 2.56 -17.30
N ALA A 41 -5.90 2.80 -16.06
CA ALA A 41 -7.32 2.90 -15.72
C ALA A 41 -8.01 4.07 -16.45
N SER A 42 -7.34 5.21 -16.58
CA SER A 42 -7.85 6.38 -17.29
C SER A 42 -7.94 6.12 -18.80
N ALA A 43 -6.95 5.45 -19.39
CA ALA A 43 -6.95 5.10 -20.82
C ALA A 43 -8.06 4.08 -21.18
N VAL A 44 -8.32 3.11 -20.29
CA VAL A 44 -9.38 2.10 -20.47
C VAL A 44 -10.78 2.74 -20.38
N THR A 45 -10.94 3.80 -19.59
CA THR A 45 -12.24 4.44 -19.33
C THR A 45 -12.55 5.62 -20.24
N ALA A 46 -11.53 6.24 -20.83
CA ALA A 46 -11.70 7.32 -21.82
C ALA A 46 -12.51 6.88 -23.06
N GLY A 47 -12.59 5.58 -23.35
CA GLY A 47 -13.36 5.04 -24.47
C GLY A 47 -14.84 4.76 -24.19
N ALA A 48 -15.32 4.95 -22.95
CA ALA A 48 -16.68 4.57 -22.52
C ALA A 48 -17.62 5.78 -22.30
N ALA A 49 -17.30 6.95 -22.88
CA ALA A 49 -18.21 8.10 -22.83
C ALA A 49 -19.44 7.80 -23.71
N ALA A 50 -20.57 7.49 -23.08
CA ALA A 50 -21.84 7.36 -23.77
C ALA A 50 -22.23 8.71 -24.41
N GLU A 51 -22.73 8.66 -25.64
CA GLU A 51 -23.23 9.86 -26.32
C GLU A 51 -24.29 10.57 -25.46
N GLY A 52 -24.07 11.85 -25.16
CA GLY A 52 -25.01 12.70 -24.41
C GLY A 52 -24.62 13.01 -22.96
N VAL A 53 -23.56 12.42 -22.41
CA VAL A 53 -23.04 12.79 -21.07
C VAL A 53 -22.18 14.05 -21.17
N VAL A 54 -22.49 15.07 -20.36
CA VAL A 54 -21.62 16.23 -20.19
C VAL A 54 -20.30 15.75 -19.60
N VAL A 55 -19.24 15.81 -20.39
CA VAL A 55 -17.93 15.34 -19.96
C VAL A 55 -17.41 16.27 -18.87
N PRO A 56 -16.98 15.74 -17.71
CA PRO A 56 -16.41 16.56 -16.65
C PRO A 56 -15.21 17.35 -17.17
N GLY A 57 -15.01 18.57 -16.66
CA GLY A 57 -13.83 19.36 -17.00
C GLY A 57 -12.53 18.59 -16.72
N ALA A 58 -11.46 18.86 -17.47
CA ALA A 58 -10.19 18.12 -17.37
C ALA A 58 -9.65 18.01 -15.93
N ALA A 59 -9.91 19.02 -15.09
CA ALA A 59 -9.55 19.01 -13.67
C ALA A 59 -10.20 17.85 -12.88
N ILE A 60 -11.47 17.53 -13.15
CA ILE A 60 -12.20 16.44 -12.47
C ILE A 60 -11.74 15.09 -13.02
N ALA A 61 -11.67 14.98 -14.35
CA ALA A 61 -11.29 13.74 -15.05
C ALA A 61 -9.91 13.21 -14.62
N TYR A 62 -8.91 14.09 -14.49
CA TYR A 62 -7.57 13.68 -14.04
C TYR A 62 -7.39 13.79 -12.52
N GLY A 63 -8.09 14.73 -11.88
CA GLY A 63 -7.99 14.95 -10.43
C GLY A 63 -8.50 13.76 -9.63
N LEU A 64 -9.65 13.18 -10.00
CA LEU A 64 -10.25 12.06 -9.27
C LEU A 64 -9.31 10.86 -9.13
N PRO A 65 -8.72 10.31 -10.22
CA PRO A 65 -7.75 9.22 -10.12
C PRO A 65 -6.50 9.58 -9.31
N VAL A 66 -5.99 10.81 -9.45
CA VAL A 66 -4.80 11.26 -8.72
C VAL A 66 -5.08 11.31 -7.22
N PHE A 67 -6.16 11.96 -6.81
CA PHE A 67 -6.55 12.04 -5.40
C PHE A 67 -6.86 10.66 -4.81
N ARG A 68 -7.45 9.75 -5.59
CA ARG A 68 -7.66 8.36 -5.17
C ARG A 68 -6.35 7.63 -4.86
N VAL A 69 -5.36 7.72 -5.75
CA VAL A 69 -4.06 7.08 -5.50
C VAL A 69 -3.32 7.74 -4.33
N LEU A 70 -3.38 9.07 -4.23
CA LEU A 70 -2.80 9.78 -3.09
C LEU A 70 -3.43 9.32 -1.77
N LEU A 71 -4.75 9.15 -1.74
CA LEU A 71 -5.49 8.64 -0.59
C LEU A 71 -4.97 7.26 -0.21
N ASP A 72 -5.01 6.30 -1.14
CA ASP A 72 -4.66 4.90 -0.86
C ASP A 72 -3.18 4.76 -0.44
N VAL A 73 -2.26 5.46 -1.12
CA VAL A 73 -0.82 5.46 -0.78
C VAL A 73 -0.56 6.12 0.58
N ALA A 74 -1.26 7.22 0.89
CA ALA A 74 -1.10 7.89 2.18
C ALA A 74 -1.68 7.06 3.33
N ALA A 75 -2.80 6.39 3.11
CA ALA A 75 -3.45 5.54 4.11
C ALA A 75 -2.61 4.27 4.38
N LEU A 76 -2.12 3.58 3.34
CA LEU A 76 -1.23 2.41 3.52
C LEU A 76 0.08 2.81 4.21
N ALA A 77 0.65 3.98 3.87
CA ALA A 77 1.86 4.48 4.50
C ALA A 77 1.63 4.77 5.98
N THR A 78 0.49 5.38 6.33
CA THR A 78 0.10 5.66 7.71
C THR A 78 0.01 4.39 8.54
N LEU A 79 -0.64 3.36 8.02
CA LEU A 79 -0.73 2.06 8.69
C LEU A 79 0.66 1.42 8.83
N GLY A 80 1.45 1.43 7.76
CA GLY A 80 2.81 0.86 7.73
C GLY A 80 3.77 1.49 8.74
N PHE A 81 3.84 2.82 8.78
CA PHE A 81 4.67 3.53 9.74
C PHE A 81 4.18 3.36 11.19
N SER A 82 2.86 3.20 11.39
CA SER A 82 2.29 2.91 12.71
C SER A 82 2.60 1.50 13.20
N LEU A 83 2.72 0.52 12.29
CA LEU A 83 3.09 -0.86 12.61
C LEU A 83 4.58 -1.00 12.99
N LEU A 84 5.46 -0.15 12.45
CA LEU A 84 6.90 -0.32 12.56
C LEU A 84 7.43 -0.34 14.02
N PRO A 85 7.04 0.58 14.92
CA PRO A 85 7.45 0.53 16.34
C PRO A 85 7.08 -0.78 17.02
N LYS A 86 5.87 -1.30 16.77
CA LYS A 86 5.42 -2.59 17.32
C LYS A 86 6.28 -3.76 16.85
N LEU A 87 6.72 -3.75 15.58
CA LEU A 87 7.56 -4.81 15.02
C LEU A 87 9.00 -4.77 15.55
N MET A 88 9.53 -3.58 15.87
CA MET A 88 10.83 -3.43 16.52
C MET A 88 10.82 -4.04 17.93
N GLY A 89 9.72 -3.85 18.65
CA GLY A 89 9.57 -4.28 20.03
C GLY A 89 10.35 -3.38 20.99
N PHE A 90 10.13 -3.59 22.29
CA PHE A 90 10.60 -2.68 23.36
C PHE A 90 11.84 -3.19 24.10
N ALA A 91 12.52 -4.21 23.56
CA ALA A 91 13.62 -4.88 24.25
C ALA A 91 14.92 -4.06 24.30
N ASP A 92 15.14 -3.16 23.33
CA ASP A 92 16.30 -2.27 23.27
C ASP A 92 15.84 -0.87 22.83
N PRO A 93 15.35 -0.05 23.79
CA PRO A 93 14.81 1.28 23.49
C PRO A 93 15.87 2.24 22.92
N GLU A 94 17.11 2.18 23.40
CA GLU A 94 18.18 3.09 22.95
C GLU A 94 18.46 2.94 21.46
N ARG A 95 18.49 1.69 20.97
CA ARG A 95 18.71 1.41 19.55
C ARG A 95 17.49 1.66 18.66
N THR A 96 16.29 1.44 19.19
CA THR A 96 15.04 1.46 18.40
C THR A 96 14.36 2.83 18.37
N GLU A 97 14.53 3.66 19.41
CA GLU A 97 13.82 4.93 19.56
C GLU A 97 14.12 5.97 18.46
N PRO A 98 15.37 6.15 17.96
CA PRO A 98 15.63 7.09 16.86
C PRO A 98 14.87 6.73 15.57
N VAL A 99 14.65 5.44 15.34
CA VAL A 99 13.89 4.93 14.21
C VAL A 99 12.39 5.04 14.48
N ALA A 100 11.94 4.69 15.69
CA ALA A 100 10.54 4.78 16.11
C ALA A 100 10.03 6.22 16.07
N ALA A 101 10.81 7.18 16.59
CA ALA A 101 10.52 8.61 16.52
C ALA A 101 10.35 9.11 15.09
N ARG A 102 11.20 8.63 14.16
CA ARG A 102 11.07 8.95 12.74
C ARG A 102 9.81 8.31 12.15
N ALA A 103 9.53 7.05 12.45
CA ALA A 103 8.30 6.38 12.02
C ALA A 103 7.04 7.13 12.49
N ARG A 104 7.02 7.60 13.74
CA ARG A 104 5.89 8.41 14.29
C ARG A 104 5.67 9.71 13.51
N ARG A 105 6.74 10.43 13.15
CA ARG A 105 6.65 11.65 12.32
C ARG A 105 6.15 11.36 10.92
N TRP A 106 6.63 10.28 10.30
CA TRP A 106 6.20 9.87 8.96
C TRP A 106 4.74 9.39 8.96
N ALA A 107 4.30 8.67 10.00
CA ALA A 107 2.91 8.28 10.18
C ALA A 107 1.98 9.49 10.31
N ALA A 108 2.37 10.50 11.11
CA ALA A 108 1.59 11.74 11.23
C ALA A 108 1.53 12.51 9.90
N GLY A 109 2.66 12.64 9.20
CA GLY A 109 2.72 13.30 7.90
C GLY A 109 1.89 12.60 6.82
N SER A 110 1.95 11.26 6.75
CA SER A 110 1.13 10.48 5.82
C SER A 110 -0.35 10.53 6.19
N ALA A 111 -0.71 10.59 7.47
CA ALA A 111 -2.11 10.74 7.89
C ALA A 111 -2.70 12.10 7.48
N LEU A 112 -1.91 13.17 7.55
CA LEU A 112 -2.31 14.49 7.04
C LEU A 112 -2.48 14.48 5.52
N ALA A 113 -1.57 13.84 4.79
CA ALA A 113 -1.69 13.68 3.34
C ALA A 113 -2.93 12.85 2.96
N TRP A 114 -3.24 11.83 3.76
CA TRP A 114 -4.45 11.02 3.61
C TRP A 114 -5.73 11.85 3.82
N ALA A 115 -5.78 12.64 4.90
CA ALA A 115 -6.92 13.53 5.16
C ALA A 115 -7.12 14.54 4.01
N PHE A 116 -6.03 15.17 3.56
CA PHE A 116 -6.06 16.08 2.41
C PHE A 116 -6.58 15.37 1.15
N ALA A 117 -6.09 14.16 0.88
CA ALA A 117 -6.49 13.41 -0.29
C ALA A 117 -7.97 12.98 -0.23
N ALA A 118 -8.45 12.55 0.93
CA ALA A 118 -9.86 12.17 1.13
C ALA A 118 -10.82 13.36 0.95
N LEU A 119 -10.46 14.53 1.49
CA LEU A 119 -11.25 15.76 1.32
C LEU A 119 -11.22 16.25 -0.14
N GLY A 120 -10.06 16.18 -0.80
CA GLY A 120 -9.94 16.50 -2.22
C GLY A 120 -10.77 15.56 -3.11
N SER A 121 -10.75 14.25 -2.83
CA SER A 121 -11.63 13.28 -3.48
C SER A 121 -13.11 13.62 -3.26
N LEU A 122 -13.51 14.01 -2.04
CA LEU A 122 -14.89 14.38 -1.74
C LEU A 122 -15.35 15.58 -2.58
N VAL A 123 -14.56 16.64 -2.63
CA VAL A 123 -14.86 17.85 -3.42
C VAL A 123 -14.96 17.51 -4.90
N LEU A 124 -14.00 16.75 -5.44
CA LEU A 124 -14.00 16.39 -6.85
C LEU A 124 -15.15 15.45 -7.22
N SER A 125 -15.51 14.51 -6.34
CA SER A 125 -16.64 13.61 -6.56
C SER A 125 -17.99 14.32 -6.49
N ALA A 126 -18.12 15.33 -5.62
CA ALA A 126 -19.30 16.18 -5.58
C ALA A 126 -19.40 17.06 -6.85
N ALA A 127 -18.27 17.60 -7.33
CA ALA A 127 -18.23 18.37 -8.57
C ALA A 127 -18.52 17.53 -9.82
N ASP A 128 -18.14 16.24 -9.80
CA ASP A 128 -18.45 15.29 -10.88
C ASP A 128 -19.94 14.96 -10.93
N ALA A 129 -20.62 14.95 -9.77
CA ALA A 129 -22.04 14.67 -9.68
C ALA A 129 -22.94 15.85 -10.12
N ASP A 130 -22.41 17.07 -10.13
CA ASP A 130 -23.11 18.28 -10.61
C ASP A 130 -22.26 19.07 -11.62
N PRO A 131 -22.10 18.57 -12.87
CA PRO A 131 -21.25 19.20 -13.87
C PRO A 131 -21.76 20.61 -14.25
N GLY A 132 -21.01 21.65 -13.88
CA GLY A 132 -21.30 23.05 -14.23
C GLY A 132 -21.89 23.90 -13.11
N GLY A 133 -22.18 23.29 -11.95
CA GLY A 133 -22.63 23.99 -10.73
C GLY A 133 -21.51 24.22 -9.71
N VAL A 134 -21.86 24.88 -8.59
CA VAL A 134 -21.04 24.86 -7.37
C VAL A 134 -21.47 23.62 -6.58
N PRO A 135 -20.57 22.66 -6.32
CA PRO A 135 -20.96 21.40 -5.69
C PRO A 135 -21.49 21.61 -4.27
N ASP A 136 -22.68 21.07 -3.98
CA ASP A 136 -23.22 20.98 -2.62
C ASP A 136 -22.68 19.73 -1.92
N LEU A 137 -21.62 19.91 -1.14
CA LEU A 137 -21.00 18.81 -0.39
C LEU A 137 -21.94 18.20 0.65
N ALA A 138 -22.81 19.00 1.27
CA ALA A 138 -23.70 18.50 2.32
C ALA A 138 -24.74 17.56 1.71
N LEU A 139 -25.35 17.97 0.58
CA LEU A 139 -26.28 17.13 -0.17
C LEU A 139 -25.59 15.88 -0.71
N TYR A 140 -24.37 16.00 -1.24
CA TYR A 140 -23.59 14.85 -1.73
C TYR A 140 -23.34 13.81 -0.63
N VAL A 141 -22.90 14.25 0.56
CA VAL A 141 -22.67 13.37 1.71
C VAL A 141 -23.97 12.76 2.23
N ASP A 142 -25.07 13.51 2.23
CA ASP A 142 -26.37 13.00 2.70
C ASP A 142 -26.94 11.92 1.76
N ARG A 143 -26.77 12.11 0.44
CA ARG A 143 -27.44 11.29 -0.58
C ARG A 143 -26.58 10.17 -1.17
N ILE A 144 -25.26 10.30 -1.12
CA ILE A 144 -24.35 9.40 -1.84
C ILE A 144 -23.41 8.70 -0.86
N GLY A 145 -23.50 7.37 -0.81
CA GLY A 145 -22.71 6.54 0.12
C GLY A 145 -21.20 6.76 0.00
N ILE A 146 -20.69 6.97 -1.22
CA ILE A 146 -19.25 7.29 -1.43
C ILE A 146 -18.85 8.57 -0.68
N GLY A 147 -19.72 9.60 -0.66
CA GLY A 147 -19.50 10.82 0.11
C GLY A 147 -19.40 10.55 1.61
N GLN A 148 -20.29 9.71 2.14
CA GLN A 148 -20.25 9.26 3.54
C GLN A 148 -18.94 8.53 3.85
N GLY A 149 -18.53 7.59 2.99
CA GLY A 149 -17.28 6.84 3.16
C GLY A 149 -16.05 7.75 3.18
N LEU A 150 -15.99 8.76 2.31
CA LEU A 150 -14.90 9.73 2.25
C LEU A 150 -14.85 10.62 3.50
N VAL A 151 -16.00 11.04 4.04
CA VAL A 151 -16.06 11.81 5.29
C VAL A 151 -15.58 10.98 6.48
N VAL A 152 -16.01 9.72 6.59
CA VAL A 152 -15.55 8.83 7.66
C VAL A 152 -14.05 8.55 7.52
N SER A 153 -13.57 8.30 6.30
CA SER A 153 -12.13 8.09 6.03
C SER A 153 -11.31 9.33 6.37
N ALA A 154 -11.74 10.54 5.97
CA ALA A 154 -11.08 11.79 6.31
C ALA A 154 -11.06 12.03 7.84
N SER A 155 -12.15 11.75 8.53
CA SER A 155 -12.25 11.87 9.99
C SER A 155 -11.27 10.93 10.71
N ALA A 156 -11.18 9.67 10.26
CA ALA A 156 -10.23 8.70 10.78
C ALA A 156 -8.77 9.06 10.45
N ALA A 157 -8.51 9.66 9.29
CA ALA A 157 -7.20 10.18 8.92
C ALA A 157 -6.77 11.34 9.82
N ILE A 158 -7.68 12.27 10.13
CA ILE A 158 -7.44 13.37 11.07
C ILE A 158 -7.18 12.82 12.48
N ALA A 159 -7.98 11.85 12.93
CA ALA A 159 -7.75 11.18 14.21
C ALA A 159 -6.38 10.47 14.24
N SER A 160 -6.00 9.78 13.17
CA SER A 160 -4.69 9.14 13.02
C SER A 160 -3.55 10.16 13.08
N ALA A 161 -3.72 11.32 12.44
CA ALA A 161 -2.74 12.42 12.50
C ALA A 161 -2.62 12.96 13.93
N ALA A 162 -3.74 13.18 14.63
CA ALA A 162 -3.74 13.65 16.01
C ALA A 162 -3.02 12.66 16.94
N VAL A 163 -3.37 11.37 16.88
CA VAL A 163 -2.69 10.31 17.65
C VAL A 163 -1.20 10.23 17.28
N GLY A 164 -0.87 10.36 15.99
CA GLY A 164 0.52 10.39 15.50
C GLY A 164 1.31 11.57 16.08
N LEU A 165 0.75 12.78 16.09
CA LEU A 165 1.36 13.97 16.68
C LEU A 165 1.52 13.84 18.20
N LEU A 166 0.54 13.27 18.90
CA LEU A 166 0.68 12.92 20.32
C LEU A 166 1.83 11.93 20.53
N ALA A 167 1.95 10.90 19.70
CA ALA A 167 3.04 9.93 19.79
C ALA A 167 4.41 10.54 19.44
N VAL A 168 4.47 11.56 18.58
CA VAL A 168 5.70 12.34 18.34
C VAL A 168 6.10 13.11 19.61
N ARG A 169 5.13 13.66 20.34
CA ARG A 169 5.38 14.45 21.55
C ARG A 169 5.67 13.60 22.79
N PHE A 170 4.94 12.50 22.97
CA PHE A 170 4.93 11.70 24.19
C PHE A 170 5.56 10.31 24.02
N GLY A 171 6.09 9.98 22.84
CA GLY A 171 6.75 8.71 22.56
C GLY A 171 5.80 7.51 22.67
N GLU A 172 6.27 6.44 23.30
CA GLU A 172 5.53 5.17 23.44
C GLU A 172 4.50 5.17 24.58
N SER A 173 4.32 6.28 25.30
CA SER A 173 3.15 6.45 26.17
C SER A 173 1.82 6.44 25.38
N VAL A 174 1.89 6.72 24.07
CA VAL A 174 0.80 6.48 23.12
C VAL A 174 0.98 5.09 22.50
N PRO A 175 0.11 4.10 22.84
CA PRO A 175 0.28 2.73 22.39
C PRO A 175 0.34 2.61 20.86
N ALA A 176 1.22 1.74 20.36
CA ALA A 176 1.30 1.45 18.94
C ALA A 176 0.02 0.76 18.42
N GLU A 177 -0.63 -0.03 19.27
CA GLU A 177 -1.92 -0.67 19.04
C GLU A 177 -3.00 0.36 18.67
N LEU A 178 -3.08 1.45 19.43
CA LEU A 178 -4.06 2.51 19.20
C LEU A 178 -3.82 3.17 17.83
N ARG A 179 -2.56 3.48 17.50
CA ARG A 179 -2.19 4.07 16.20
C ARG A 179 -2.60 3.17 15.03
N VAL A 180 -2.31 1.87 15.14
CA VAL A 180 -2.65 0.87 14.12
C VAL A 180 -4.17 0.70 14.01
N LEU A 181 -4.89 0.68 15.14
CA LEU A 181 -6.34 0.51 15.16
C LEU A 181 -7.06 1.69 14.51
N VAL A 182 -6.68 2.93 14.84
CA VAL A 182 -7.29 4.14 14.25
C VAL A 182 -7.00 4.22 12.75
N ALA A 183 -5.77 3.93 12.33
CA ALA A 183 -5.41 3.91 10.90
C ALA A 183 -6.12 2.79 10.14
N GLY A 184 -6.22 1.59 10.73
CA GLY A 184 -6.93 0.46 10.15
C GLY A 184 -8.43 0.72 10.01
N PHE A 185 -9.06 1.31 11.04
CA PHE A 185 -10.48 1.65 11.00
C PHE A 185 -10.82 2.63 9.88
N GLY A 186 -9.97 3.64 9.62
CA GLY A 186 -10.23 4.61 8.56
C GLY A 186 -10.16 4.06 7.13
N LEU A 187 -9.59 2.86 6.93
CA LEU A 187 -9.55 2.16 5.65
C LEU A 187 -10.86 1.40 5.34
N LEU A 188 -11.66 1.06 6.36
CA LEU A 188 -12.87 0.25 6.24
C LEU A 188 -14.04 0.92 5.49
N PRO A 189 -14.29 2.23 5.60
CA PRO A 189 -15.47 2.83 4.97
C PRO A 189 -15.42 2.86 3.44
N LEU A 190 -14.22 2.89 2.84
CA LEU A 190 -14.10 3.11 1.39
C LEU A 190 -14.58 1.90 0.57
N PRO A 191 -14.20 0.65 0.89
CA PRO A 191 -14.69 -0.51 0.13
C PRO A 191 -16.18 -0.80 0.36
N VAL A 192 -16.70 -0.45 1.54
CA VAL A 192 -18.10 -0.69 1.95
C VAL A 192 -19.10 0.17 1.16
N THR A 193 -18.65 1.31 0.63
CA THR A 193 -19.51 2.24 -0.13
C THR A 193 -19.59 1.93 -1.63
N GLY A 194 -18.81 0.96 -2.11
CA GLY A 194 -18.99 0.38 -3.44
C GLY A 194 -20.22 -0.53 -3.44
N HIS A 195 -21.05 -0.46 -4.48
CA HIS A 195 -22.29 -1.22 -4.56
C HIS A 195 -22.02 -2.72 -4.48
N ALA A 196 -22.12 -3.30 -3.28
CA ALA A 196 -22.18 -4.75 -3.11
C ALA A 196 -23.47 -5.20 -3.80
N SER A 197 -23.33 -5.62 -5.05
CA SER A 197 -24.41 -5.83 -6.02
C SER A 197 -25.32 -7.02 -5.70
N ASN A 198 -25.18 -7.67 -4.55
CA ASN A 198 -25.91 -8.88 -4.23
C ASN A 198 -26.25 -9.03 -2.74
N TRP A 199 -27.54 -9.20 -2.44
CA TRP A 199 -28.14 -9.28 -1.10
C TRP A 199 -27.77 -10.55 -0.33
N TYR A 200 -27.49 -11.67 -1.02
CA TYR A 200 -27.27 -12.97 -0.38
C TYR A 200 -25.85 -13.16 0.18
N TRP A 201 -24.84 -12.61 -0.49
CA TRP A 201 -23.43 -12.68 -0.05
C TRP A 201 -22.91 -11.34 0.46
N HIS A 202 -23.78 -10.35 0.61
CA HIS A 202 -23.44 -8.96 0.95
C HIS A 202 -22.48 -8.86 2.14
N ASP A 203 -22.85 -9.46 3.27
CA ASP A 203 -22.09 -9.36 4.53
C ASP A 203 -20.73 -10.05 4.41
N LEU A 204 -20.68 -11.21 3.74
CA LEU A 204 -19.43 -11.96 3.57
C LEU A 204 -18.49 -11.26 2.59
N SER A 205 -19.02 -10.68 1.52
CA SER A 205 -18.25 -9.88 0.56
C SER A 205 -17.71 -8.61 1.20
N MET A 206 -18.48 -7.95 2.07
CA MET A 206 -18.01 -6.79 2.84
C MET A 206 -16.83 -7.16 3.74
N VAL A 207 -16.99 -8.17 4.61
CA VAL A 207 -15.92 -8.62 5.52
C VAL A 207 -14.70 -9.09 4.73
N SER A 208 -14.90 -9.83 3.63
CA SER A 208 -13.82 -10.26 2.75
C SER A 208 -13.04 -9.08 2.18
N MET A 209 -13.72 -8.04 1.69
CA MET A 209 -13.09 -6.85 1.13
C MET A 209 -12.34 -6.03 2.20
N GLU A 210 -12.90 -5.92 3.40
CA GLU A 210 -12.23 -5.27 4.54
C GLU A 210 -10.93 -6.00 4.92
N LEU A 211 -11.00 -7.33 5.06
CA LEU A 211 -9.83 -8.16 5.33
C LEU A 211 -8.79 -8.05 4.22
N HIS A 212 -9.22 -7.96 2.96
CA HIS A 212 -8.35 -7.74 1.81
C HIS A 212 -7.57 -6.42 1.94
N VAL A 213 -8.27 -5.31 2.19
CA VAL A 213 -7.65 -3.98 2.27
C VAL A 213 -6.74 -3.87 3.49
N LEU A 214 -7.17 -4.37 4.66
CA LEU A 214 -6.34 -4.38 5.86
C LEU A 214 -5.07 -5.22 5.67
N GLY A 215 -5.20 -6.42 5.10
CA GLY A 215 -4.07 -7.31 4.83
C GLY A 215 -3.10 -6.68 3.83
N ALA A 216 -3.61 -6.17 2.70
CA ALA A 216 -2.80 -5.54 1.66
C ALA A 216 -2.08 -4.29 2.20
N SER A 217 -2.78 -3.47 2.98
CA SER A 217 -2.21 -2.24 3.56
C SER A 217 -1.16 -2.53 4.63
N ALA A 218 -1.39 -3.51 5.51
CA ALA A 218 -0.43 -3.92 6.52
C ALA A 218 0.86 -4.49 5.89
N TRP A 219 0.72 -5.21 4.78
CA TRP A 219 1.84 -5.78 4.04
C TRP A 219 2.59 -4.74 3.21
N ALA A 220 1.93 -4.07 2.26
CA ALA A 220 2.58 -3.09 1.39
C ALA A 220 3.10 -1.89 2.20
N GLY A 221 2.30 -1.38 3.14
CA GLY A 221 2.67 -0.27 4.01
C GLY A 221 3.80 -0.65 4.97
N GLY A 222 3.73 -1.82 5.61
CA GLY A 222 4.79 -2.28 6.50
C GLY A 222 6.11 -2.52 5.75
N LEU A 223 6.03 -3.06 4.52
CA LEU A 223 7.18 -3.25 3.66
C LEU A 223 7.82 -1.92 3.24
N LEU A 224 7.00 -0.94 2.87
CA LEU A 224 7.43 0.43 2.59
C LEU A 224 8.14 1.05 3.80
N ALA A 225 7.54 0.95 5.00
CA ALA A 225 8.13 1.49 6.23
C ALA A 225 9.50 0.85 6.54
N ILE A 226 9.62 -0.47 6.39
CA ILE A 226 10.88 -1.20 6.57
C ILE A 226 11.92 -0.75 5.54
N ALA A 227 11.53 -0.67 4.27
CA ALA A 227 12.41 -0.28 3.18
C ALA A 227 12.93 1.15 3.34
N LEU A 228 12.13 2.07 3.89
CA LEU A 228 12.51 3.46 4.09
C LEU A 228 13.35 3.67 5.36
N LEU A 229 13.02 2.99 6.47
CA LEU A 229 13.53 3.35 7.79
C LEU A 229 14.52 2.34 8.40
N LEU A 230 14.50 1.06 8.02
CA LEU A 230 15.32 0.03 8.70
C LEU A 230 16.60 -0.32 7.96
N ARG A 231 17.72 -0.37 8.68
CA ARG A 231 19.04 -0.77 8.15
C ARG A 231 19.76 -1.64 9.18
N GLY A 232 20.76 -2.41 8.74
CA GLY A 232 21.66 -3.18 9.61
C GLY A 232 20.92 -4.07 10.62
N ASP A 233 21.30 -3.98 11.89
CA ASP A 233 20.79 -4.84 12.96
C ASP A 233 19.29 -4.64 13.22
N ASN A 234 18.78 -3.41 13.05
CA ASN A 234 17.34 -3.14 13.19
C ASN A 234 16.54 -3.85 12.09
N LEU A 235 17.07 -3.92 10.86
CA LEU A 235 16.46 -4.69 9.79
C LEU A 235 16.50 -6.20 10.11
N ALA A 236 17.64 -6.72 10.57
CA ALA A 236 17.80 -8.14 10.92
C ALA A 236 16.86 -8.57 12.06
N ALA A 237 16.60 -7.69 13.03
CA ALA A 237 15.70 -7.95 14.14
C ALA A 237 14.21 -7.93 13.73
N VAL A 238 13.81 -7.00 12.86
CA VAL A 238 12.40 -6.82 12.46
C VAL A 238 11.97 -7.77 11.35
N LEU A 239 12.85 -8.05 10.39
CA LEU A 239 12.53 -8.77 9.17
C LEU A 239 11.89 -10.16 9.42
N PRO A 240 12.30 -10.97 10.42
CA PRO A 240 11.63 -12.24 10.72
C PRO A 240 10.20 -12.09 11.25
N ARG A 241 9.92 -11.04 12.05
CA ARG A 241 8.58 -10.77 12.56
C ARG A 241 7.68 -10.26 11.45
N PHE A 242 8.20 -9.35 10.63
CA PHE A 242 7.49 -8.85 9.46
C PHE A 242 7.21 -9.96 8.44
N SER A 243 8.15 -10.89 8.21
CA SER A 243 7.93 -12.02 7.29
C SER A 243 6.73 -12.89 7.71
N LYS A 244 6.50 -13.10 9.01
CA LYS A 244 5.29 -13.82 9.48
C LYS A 244 4.01 -13.04 9.16
N LEU A 245 4.02 -11.73 9.44
CA LEU A 245 2.89 -10.85 9.13
C LEU A 245 2.61 -10.81 7.62
N ALA A 246 3.65 -10.68 6.80
CA ALA A 246 3.55 -10.68 5.34
C ALA A 246 3.00 -12.01 4.80
N THR A 247 3.38 -13.16 5.37
CA THR A 247 2.81 -14.46 4.97
C THR A 247 1.31 -14.55 5.29
N ILE A 248 0.90 -14.12 6.49
CA ILE A 248 -0.52 -14.10 6.87
C ILE A 248 -1.30 -13.14 5.96
N ALA A 249 -0.77 -11.93 5.75
CA ALA A 249 -1.37 -10.95 4.86
C ALA A 249 -1.50 -11.47 3.42
N LEU A 250 -0.47 -12.10 2.86
CA LEU A 250 -0.51 -12.72 1.55
C LEU A 250 -1.64 -13.77 1.46
N LEU A 251 -1.78 -14.65 2.45
CA LEU A 251 -2.84 -15.66 2.46
C LEU A 251 -4.23 -15.01 2.53
N VAL A 252 -4.42 -14.05 3.43
CA VAL A 252 -5.70 -13.36 3.61
C VAL A 252 -6.09 -12.59 2.35
N VAL A 253 -5.17 -11.81 1.78
CA VAL A 253 -5.37 -11.02 0.55
C VAL A 253 -5.64 -11.92 -0.64
N THR A 254 -4.93 -13.04 -0.78
CA THR A 254 -5.13 -13.98 -1.89
C THR A 254 -6.48 -14.69 -1.76
N ALA A 255 -6.84 -15.18 -0.57
CA ALA A 255 -8.10 -15.86 -0.34
C ALA A 255 -9.31 -14.93 -0.52
N SER A 256 -9.27 -13.73 0.07
CA SER A 256 -10.32 -12.71 -0.08
C SER A 256 -10.44 -12.20 -1.51
N GLY A 257 -9.32 -11.98 -2.19
CA GLY A 257 -9.30 -11.53 -3.59
C GLY A 257 -9.86 -12.58 -4.55
N LEU A 258 -9.54 -13.86 -4.31
CA LEU A 258 -10.11 -14.97 -5.07
C LEU A 258 -11.60 -15.14 -4.77
N PHE A 259 -12.01 -15.06 -3.51
CA PHE A 259 -13.42 -15.11 -3.12
C PHE A 259 -14.23 -14.00 -3.81
N ASN A 260 -13.80 -12.75 -3.70
CA ASN A 260 -14.50 -11.62 -4.33
C ASN A 260 -14.55 -11.77 -5.86
N GLY A 261 -13.43 -12.14 -6.49
CA GLY A 261 -13.36 -12.33 -7.93
C GLY A 261 -14.23 -13.49 -8.44
N LEU A 262 -14.28 -14.61 -7.72
CA LEU A 262 -15.09 -15.78 -8.07
C LEU A 262 -16.58 -15.54 -7.82
N VAL A 263 -16.96 -14.88 -6.72
CA VAL A 263 -18.36 -14.53 -6.44
C VAL A 263 -18.90 -13.64 -7.53
N GLU A 264 -18.14 -12.62 -7.94
CA GLU A 264 -18.54 -11.70 -9.01
C GLU A 264 -18.63 -12.41 -10.38
N LEU A 265 -17.71 -13.35 -10.68
CA LEU A 265 -17.74 -14.11 -11.93
C LEU A 265 -18.84 -15.19 -11.96
N ALA A 266 -19.11 -15.86 -10.84
CA ALA A 266 -20.15 -16.87 -10.73
C ALA A 266 -21.57 -16.29 -10.83
N LEU A 267 -21.71 -15.00 -10.52
CA LEU A 267 -22.97 -14.25 -10.56
C LEU A 267 -23.16 -13.48 -11.87
N ALA A 268 -22.12 -13.33 -12.70
CA ALA A 268 -22.22 -12.70 -14.01
C ALA A 268 -23.07 -13.57 -14.97
N PRO A 269 -24.20 -13.08 -15.50
CA PRO A 269 -25.16 -13.90 -16.27
C PRO A 269 -24.73 -14.17 -17.73
N VAL A 270 -23.43 -14.06 -18.04
CA VAL A 270 -22.93 -13.92 -19.43
C VAL A 270 -22.40 -15.23 -20.03
N ALA A 271 -21.83 -16.16 -19.24
CA ALA A 271 -21.36 -17.45 -19.76
C ALA A 271 -21.20 -18.54 -18.66
N ARG A 272 -21.35 -19.82 -19.06
CA ARG A 272 -21.13 -20.97 -18.15
C ARG A 272 -19.66 -21.07 -17.76
N PHE A 273 -19.42 -21.27 -16.46
CA PHE A 273 -18.09 -21.63 -15.93
C PHE A 273 -17.66 -22.97 -16.57
N PRO A 274 -16.43 -23.13 -17.10
CA PRO A 274 -15.22 -22.30 -16.96
C PRO A 274 -14.85 -21.42 -18.17
N GLU A 275 -15.65 -21.41 -19.25
CA GLU A 275 -15.29 -20.70 -20.48
C GLU A 275 -15.25 -19.18 -20.30
N SER A 276 -16.06 -18.65 -19.37
CA SER A 276 -16.11 -17.21 -19.03
C SER A 276 -14.79 -16.65 -18.51
N LEU A 277 -13.88 -17.48 -17.96
CA LEU A 277 -12.57 -17.04 -17.45
C LEU A 277 -11.64 -16.54 -18.55
N VAL A 278 -11.77 -17.08 -19.77
CA VAL A 278 -10.83 -16.82 -20.87
C VAL A 278 -11.45 -15.92 -21.94
N THR A 279 -12.78 -15.98 -22.10
CA THR A 279 -13.51 -15.24 -23.14
C THR A 279 -13.91 -13.84 -22.72
N THR A 280 -14.12 -13.57 -21.42
CA THR A 280 -14.56 -12.26 -20.93
C THR A 280 -13.38 -11.36 -20.54
N GLY A 281 -13.54 -10.04 -20.70
CA GLY A 281 -12.55 -9.06 -20.24
C GLY A 281 -12.31 -9.15 -18.72
N TYR A 282 -13.37 -9.38 -17.96
CA TYR A 282 -13.33 -9.57 -16.50
C TYR A 282 -12.55 -10.84 -16.09
N GLY A 283 -12.81 -11.97 -16.73
CA GLY A 283 -12.11 -13.25 -16.46
C GLY A 283 -10.59 -13.16 -16.67
N ARG A 284 -10.16 -12.47 -17.74
CA ARG A 284 -8.74 -12.22 -18.03
C ARG A 284 -8.06 -11.36 -16.95
N LEU A 285 -8.78 -10.40 -16.40
CA LEU A 285 -8.28 -9.54 -15.32
C LEU A 285 -8.20 -10.29 -13.97
N VAL A 286 -9.15 -11.20 -13.69
CA VAL A 286 -9.07 -12.12 -12.55
C VAL A 286 -7.87 -13.06 -12.68
N LEU A 287 -7.64 -13.64 -13.87
CA LEU A 287 -6.45 -14.46 -14.13
C LEU A 287 -5.15 -13.66 -13.95
N ALA A 288 -5.11 -12.41 -14.41
CA ALA A 288 -3.96 -11.53 -14.18
C ALA A 288 -3.69 -11.33 -12.69
N LYS A 289 -4.73 -11.12 -11.86
CA LYS A 289 -4.58 -11.04 -10.40
C LYS A 289 -4.01 -12.31 -9.79
N VAL A 290 -4.44 -13.49 -10.23
CA VAL A 290 -3.91 -14.78 -9.77
C VAL A 290 -2.42 -14.91 -10.14
N VAL A 291 -2.04 -14.51 -11.36
CA VAL A 291 -0.65 -14.51 -11.80
C VAL A 291 0.19 -13.56 -10.93
N PHE A 292 -0.27 -12.34 -10.67
CA PHE A 292 0.44 -11.40 -9.80
C PHE A 292 0.59 -11.94 -8.37
N ALA A 293 -0.47 -12.53 -7.80
CA ALA A 293 -0.40 -13.16 -6.48
C ALA A 293 0.65 -14.28 -6.46
N GLY A 294 0.71 -15.12 -7.50
CA GLY A 294 1.72 -16.16 -7.67
C GLY A 294 3.14 -15.60 -7.77
N VAL A 295 3.35 -14.57 -8.58
CA VAL A 295 4.66 -13.88 -8.70
C VAL A 295 5.09 -13.33 -7.35
N ILE A 296 4.20 -12.65 -6.62
CA ILE A 296 4.55 -12.08 -5.32
C ILE A 296 4.84 -13.20 -4.30
N ALA A 297 4.08 -14.29 -4.31
CA ALA A 297 4.35 -15.45 -3.45
C ALA A 297 5.75 -16.02 -3.69
N LEU A 298 6.17 -16.11 -4.96
CA LEU A 298 7.53 -16.55 -5.33
C LEU A 298 8.61 -15.56 -4.87
N LEU A 299 8.38 -14.25 -5.03
CA LEU A 299 9.30 -13.20 -4.53
C LEU A 299 9.44 -13.30 -2.99
N GLY A 300 8.33 -13.41 -2.28
CA GLY A 300 8.29 -13.56 -0.83
C GLY A 300 8.97 -14.85 -0.35
N ALA A 301 8.77 -15.96 -1.06
CA ALA A 301 9.46 -17.22 -0.79
C ALA A 301 10.98 -17.10 -0.98
N ASN A 302 11.42 -16.39 -2.02
CA ASN A 302 12.84 -16.12 -2.27
C ASN A 302 13.46 -15.26 -1.15
N ILE A 303 12.77 -14.21 -0.70
CA ILE A 303 13.21 -13.39 0.45
C ILE A 303 13.32 -14.26 1.71
N ARG A 304 12.32 -15.12 1.97
CA ARG A 304 12.28 -15.98 3.16
C ARG A 304 13.37 -17.04 3.16
N TRP A 305 13.60 -17.70 2.03
CA TRP A 305 14.48 -18.88 1.96
C TRP A 305 15.92 -18.56 1.58
N ARG A 306 16.17 -17.48 0.83
CA ARG A 306 17.53 -17.10 0.43
C ARG A 306 18.08 -15.92 1.19
N LEU A 307 17.28 -14.86 1.34
CA LEU A 307 17.77 -13.58 1.87
C LEU A 307 17.77 -13.56 3.40
N LEU A 308 16.73 -14.11 4.04
CA LEU A 308 16.62 -14.15 5.50
C LEU A 308 17.76 -14.92 6.18
N PRO A 309 18.19 -16.10 5.69
CA PRO A 309 19.36 -16.79 6.25
C PRO A 309 20.67 -16.04 6.01
N ALA A 310 20.81 -15.36 4.87
CA ALA A 310 22.00 -14.59 4.53
C ALA A 310 22.16 -13.34 5.42
N ILE A 311 21.06 -12.72 5.85
CA ILE A 311 21.08 -11.57 6.79
C ILE A 311 21.31 -12.04 8.24
N ARG A 312 20.85 -13.24 8.62
CA ARG A 312 21.04 -13.81 9.96
C ARG A 312 22.45 -14.32 10.24
N ARG A 313 23.15 -14.85 9.24
CA ARG A 313 24.49 -15.44 9.40
C ARG A 313 25.55 -14.45 9.92
N PRO A 314 25.65 -13.21 9.41
CA PRO A 314 26.59 -12.21 9.93
C PRO A 314 26.27 -11.72 11.34
N ALA A 315 25.01 -11.79 11.78
CA ALA A 315 24.61 -11.37 13.13
C ALA A 315 25.01 -12.37 14.22
N LEU A 316 25.33 -13.62 13.85
CA LEU A 316 25.74 -14.69 14.77
C LEU A 316 27.26 -14.85 14.89
N THR A 317 28.04 -14.27 13.97
CA THR A 317 29.49 -14.30 14.02
C THR A 317 29.98 -12.88 14.32
N ALA A 318 30.81 -12.72 15.35
CA ALA A 318 31.46 -11.43 15.70
C ALA A 318 32.52 -11.00 14.65
N ALA A 319 32.22 -11.16 13.36
CA ALA A 319 33.06 -10.74 12.26
C ALA A 319 32.76 -9.28 11.91
N PRO A 320 33.76 -8.46 11.59
CA PRO A 320 33.59 -7.02 11.38
C PRO A 320 32.57 -6.76 10.26
N ALA A 321 31.69 -5.79 10.49
CA ALA A 321 30.51 -5.35 9.70
C ALA A 321 30.75 -5.00 8.21
N ARG A 322 31.90 -5.37 7.64
CA ARG A 322 32.31 -5.12 6.26
C ARG A 322 31.57 -5.97 5.22
N SER A 323 30.87 -7.04 5.61
CA SER A 323 30.16 -7.95 4.68
C SER A 323 28.63 -7.86 4.70
N ALA A 324 28.02 -6.98 5.51
CA ALA A 324 26.57 -6.72 5.49
C ALA A 324 26.14 -5.75 4.37
N PHE A 325 27.10 -5.05 3.77
CA PHE A 325 26.88 -4.06 2.71
C PHE A 325 26.34 -4.59 1.37
N PRO A 326 26.60 -5.83 0.89
CA PRO A 326 26.00 -6.33 -0.35
C PRO A 326 24.57 -6.88 -0.18
N ALA A 327 24.12 -7.19 1.05
CA ALA A 327 22.78 -7.73 1.28
C ALA A 327 21.69 -6.65 1.26
N PHE A 328 22.01 -5.43 1.69
CA PHE A 328 21.07 -4.31 1.67
C PHE A 328 20.66 -3.84 0.26
N PRO A 329 21.55 -3.63 -0.72
CA PRO A 329 21.14 -3.26 -2.07
C PRO A 329 20.33 -4.38 -2.73
N ALA A 330 20.66 -5.66 -2.46
CA ALA A 330 19.83 -6.78 -2.90
C ALA A 330 18.44 -6.70 -2.29
N PHE A 331 18.32 -6.55 -0.96
CA PHE A 331 17.04 -6.36 -0.27
C PHE A 331 16.24 -5.20 -0.86
N ALA A 332 16.86 -4.03 -1.05
CA ALA A 332 16.19 -2.86 -1.62
C ALA A 332 15.67 -3.13 -3.04
N VAL A 333 16.40 -3.85 -3.88
CA VAL A 333 15.95 -4.25 -5.23
C VAL A 333 14.75 -5.20 -5.15
N TRP A 334 14.82 -6.24 -4.33
CA TRP A 334 13.72 -7.20 -4.18
C TRP A 334 12.45 -6.55 -3.62
N VAL A 335 12.58 -5.70 -2.61
CA VAL A 335 11.45 -4.97 -2.04
C VAL A 335 10.89 -3.96 -3.04
N THR A 336 11.73 -3.30 -3.81
CA THR A 336 11.25 -2.41 -4.90
C THR A 336 10.49 -3.22 -5.95
N ALA A 337 10.97 -4.41 -6.32
CA ALA A 337 10.27 -5.29 -7.24
C ALA A 337 8.91 -5.77 -6.67
N GLU A 338 8.87 -6.17 -5.41
CA GLU A 338 7.65 -6.60 -4.73
C GLU A 338 6.61 -5.46 -4.66
N LEU A 339 7.02 -4.26 -4.24
CA LEU A 339 6.16 -3.07 -4.23
C LEU A 339 5.71 -2.66 -5.64
N ALA A 340 6.56 -2.83 -6.64
CA ALA A 340 6.19 -2.57 -8.03
C ALA A 340 5.11 -3.54 -8.53
N VAL A 341 5.25 -4.84 -8.25
CA VAL A 341 4.25 -5.84 -8.60
C VAL A 341 2.93 -5.58 -7.85
N MET A 342 2.97 -5.19 -6.58
CA MET A 342 1.78 -4.77 -5.84
C MET A 342 1.11 -3.55 -6.45
N GLY A 343 1.87 -2.52 -6.84
CA GLY A 343 1.34 -1.33 -7.49
C GLY A 343 0.70 -1.64 -8.85
N LEU A 344 1.30 -2.55 -9.62
CA LEU A 344 0.71 -3.06 -10.87
C LEU A 344 -0.60 -3.82 -10.60
N ALA A 345 -0.62 -4.72 -9.62
CA ALA A 345 -1.82 -5.46 -9.23
C ALA A 345 -2.94 -4.52 -8.76
N TYR A 346 -2.60 -3.48 -8.01
CA TYR A 346 -3.53 -2.42 -7.61
C TYR A 346 -4.09 -1.69 -8.83
N GLY A 347 -3.26 -1.33 -9.82
CA GLY A 347 -3.73 -0.71 -11.07
C GLY A 347 -4.70 -1.57 -11.87
N VAL A 348 -4.42 -2.86 -11.97
CA VAL A 348 -5.34 -3.83 -12.58
C VAL A 348 -6.64 -3.92 -11.79
N ALA A 349 -6.59 -3.84 -10.46
CA ALA A 349 -7.80 -3.80 -9.63
C ALA A 349 -8.64 -2.52 -9.86
N VAL A 350 -8.01 -1.36 -10.01
CA VAL A 350 -8.73 -0.12 -10.34
C VAL A 350 -9.37 -0.21 -11.73
N ALA A 351 -8.65 -0.72 -12.72
CA ALA A 351 -9.20 -0.94 -14.06
C ALA A 351 -10.41 -1.90 -14.02
N LEU A 352 -10.35 -2.95 -13.19
CA LEU A 352 -11.45 -3.90 -12.97
C LEU A 352 -12.73 -3.23 -12.45
N THR A 353 -12.65 -2.31 -11.49
CA THR A 353 -13.83 -1.62 -10.94
C THR A 353 -14.61 -0.79 -11.97
N ARG A 354 -14.02 -0.55 -13.14
CA ARG A 354 -14.62 0.23 -14.22
C ARG A 354 -14.78 -0.56 -15.52
N ALA A 355 -14.38 -1.83 -15.56
CA ALA A 355 -14.56 -2.67 -16.73
C ALA A 355 -16.03 -3.16 -16.76
N PRO A 356 -16.76 -3.00 -17.87
CA PRO A 356 -18.10 -3.58 -18.00
C PRO A 356 -17.99 -5.10 -17.93
N VAL A 357 -18.94 -5.76 -17.26
CA VAL A 357 -19.06 -7.22 -17.18
C VAL A 357 -19.64 -7.81 -18.48
N ALA A 358 -19.49 -7.09 -19.61
CA ALA A 358 -20.03 -7.47 -20.91
C ALA A 358 -19.12 -8.44 -21.66
#